data_AF-V7FBY6-F1
#
_entry.id   AF-V7FBY6-F1
#
_cell.length_a   1.000
_cell.length_b   1.000
_cell.length_c   1.000
_cell.angle_alpha   90.00
_cell.angle_beta   90.00
_cell.angle_gamma   90.00
#
_symmetry.space_group_name_H-M   'P 1'
#
loop_
_entity.id
_entity.type
_entity.pdbx_description
1 polymer ?
#
loop_
_entity_poly.entity_id
_entity_poly.type
_entity_poly.pdbx_seq_one_letter_code
_entity_poly.pdbx_strand_id
1 'polypeptide(L)'
;MVLSVDEKSQIQALDREQPVLPMMPGVPERRTHSYVRHGTTSLFAALDVASGFVIGKCYKRHRATEFLDFLKQIDANVPPDLDVHVIMDTTEPRWSGFCRAGLTTMSTSRPHRHPGSIRSNAGSLN
;
A
#
# COMPACT_ATOMS: atom_id res chain seq x y z
N MET A 1 6.47 4.47 -14.05
CA MET A 1 6.78 4.80 -12.64
C MET A 1 7.31 3.56 -11.93
N VAL A 2 8.25 3.71 -11.00
CA VAL A 2 8.82 2.59 -10.22
C VAL A 2 8.42 2.74 -8.75
N LEU A 3 7.73 1.74 -8.21
CA LEU A 3 7.32 1.68 -6.81
C LEU A 3 8.10 0.58 -6.09
N SER A 4 8.71 0.92 -4.95
CA SER A 4 9.24 -0.06 -4.00
C SER A 4 8.16 -0.35 -2.94
N VAL A 5 7.71 -1.60 -2.87
CA VAL A 5 6.65 -2.05 -1.97
C VAL A 5 7.25 -2.92 -0.87
N ASP A 6 6.89 -2.58 0.37
CA ASP A 6 7.30 -3.30 1.58
C ASP A 6 6.08 -3.60 2.48
N GLU A 7 6.20 -4.68 3.25
CA GLU A 7 5.27 -5.01 4.32
C GLU A 7 6.01 -5.04 5.66
N LYS A 8 5.54 -4.21 6.59
CA LYS A 8 5.89 -4.33 8.00
C LYS A 8 4.73 -4.92 8.79
N SER A 9 4.79 -6.22 9.05
CA SER A 9 3.80 -6.94 9.87
C SER A 9 4.05 -6.78 11.38
N GLN A 10 3.02 -7.14 12.15
CA GLN A 10 3.05 -7.28 13.62
C GLN A 10 3.54 -6.04 14.40
N ILE A 11 3.28 -4.84 13.86
CA ILE A 11 3.57 -3.58 14.54
C ILE A 11 2.69 -3.50 15.77
N GLN A 12 3.29 -3.37 16.95
CA GLN A 12 2.56 -3.25 18.20
C GLN A 12 1.99 -1.84 18.33
N ALA A 13 0.67 -1.73 18.53
CA ALA A 13 0.02 -0.48 18.86
C ALA A 13 0.18 -0.23 20.37
N LEU A 14 1.27 0.46 20.73
CA LEU A 14 1.62 0.78 22.10
C LEU A 14 1.24 2.24 22.40
N ASP A 15 0.56 2.46 23.51
CA ASP A 15 0.38 3.78 24.10
C ASP A 15 0.99 3.85 25.49
N ARG A 16 1.42 5.04 25.92
CA ARG A 16 2.01 5.23 27.25
C ARG A 16 0.92 5.38 28.29
N GLU A 17 1.06 4.66 29.40
CA GLU A 17 0.11 4.74 30.52
C GLU A 17 0.16 6.08 31.26
N GLN A 18 1.31 6.76 31.25
CA GLN A 18 1.48 8.05 31.93
C GLN A 18 1.89 9.14 30.94
N PRO A 19 1.33 10.35 31.06
CA PRO A 19 1.71 11.49 30.23
C PRO A 19 3.17 11.86 30.48
N VAL A 20 3.88 12.24 29.41
CA VAL A 20 5.24 12.77 29.52
C VAL A 20 5.17 14.12 30.22
N LEU A 21 5.69 14.18 31.45
CA LEU A 21 5.76 15.44 32.18
C LEU A 21 6.89 16.31 31.62
N PRO A 22 6.67 17.63 31.48
CA PRO A 22 7.70 18.53 30.96
C PRO A 22 8.95 18.48 31.85
N MET A 23 10.13 18.47 31.22
CA MET A 23 11.39 18.55 31.94
C MET A 23 11.47 19.88 32.69
N MET A 24 11.75 19.81 33.99
CA MET A 24 12.18 20.96 34.77
C MET A 24 13.71 21.05 34.77
N PRO A 25 14.30 22.25 34.78
CA PRO A 25 15.74 22.40 34.92
C PRO A 25 16.26 21.60 36.15
N GLY A 26 17.24 20.71 35.92
CA GLY A 26 17.83 19.88 36.97
C GLY A 26 17.11 18.57 37.29
N VAL A 27 15.98 18.26 36.64
CA VAL A 27 15.27 16.98 36.81
C VAL A 27 15.31 16.18 35.51
N PRO A 28 15.96 14.99 35.47
CA PRO A 28 15.93 14.13 34.31
C PRO A 28 14.49 13.73 33.95
N GLU A 29 14.18 13.65 32.65
CA GLU A 29 12.90 13.18 32.16
C GLU A 29 12.59 11.78 32.76
N ARG A 30 11.49 11.67 33.51
CA ARG A 30 11.03 10.38 34.05
C ARG A 30 10.09 9.73 33.05
N ARG A 31 10.51 8.62 32.46
CA ARG A 31 9.63 7.75 31.65
C ARG A 31 9.35 6.47 32.41
N THR A 32 8.09 6.19 32.71
CA THR A 32 7.67 4.88 33.19
C THR A 32 7.71 3.86 32.05
N HIS A 33 8.18 2.64 32.33
CA HIS A 33 8.27 1.55 31.34
C HIS A 33 6.90 0.90 31.01
N SER A 34 5.82 1.32 31.67
CA SER A 34 4.49 0.75 31.48
C SER A 34 3.81 1.28 30.20
N TYR A 35 3.20 0.36 29.45
CA TYR A 35 2.50 0.63 28.18
C TYR A 35 1.19 -0.16 28.11
N VAL A 36 0.17 0.45 27.53
CA VAL A 36 -1.07 -0.22 27.15
C VAL A 36 -0.89 -0.84 25.76
N ARG A 37 -1.24 -2.12 25.62
CA ARG A 37 -1.22 -2.83 24.33
C ARG A 37 -2.60 -2.77 23.68
N HIS A 38 -2.70 -2.14 22.52
CA HIS A 38 -3.92 -2.07 21.71
C HIS A 38 -3.99 -3.13 20.61
N GLY A 39 -3.12 -4.15 20.69
CA GLY A 39 -2.99 -5.22 19.69
C GLY A 39 -1.88 -4.95 18.68
N THR A 40 -2.00 -5.56 17.51
CA THR A 40 -1.02 -5.46 16.42
C THR A 40 -1.67 -4.99 15.11
N THR A 41 -0.89 -4.30 14.28
CA THR A 41 -1.26 -3.90 12.92
C THR A 41 -0.17 -4.28 11.93
N SER A 42 -0.53 -4.39 10.66
CA SER A 42 0.40 -4.58 9.56
C SER A 42 0.33 -3.38 8.63
N LEU A 43 1.49 -2.80 8.32
CA LEU A 43 1.63 -1.70 7.38
C LEU A 43 2.05 -2.25 6.02
N PHE A 44 1.31 -1.90 4.97
CA PHE A 44 1.81 -1.96 3.60
C PHE A 44 2.18 -0.56 3.14
N ALA A 45 3.34 -0.42 2.51
CA ALA A 45 3.83 0.84 1.99
C ALA A 45 4.35 0.68 0.56
N ALA A 46 4.12 1.70 -0.27
CA ALA A 46 4.61 1.81 -1.62
C ALA A 46 5.31 3.16 -1.78
N LEU A 47 6.63 3.13 -1.93
CA LEU A 47 7.48 4.28 -2.15
C LEU A 47 7.70 4.50 -3.64
N ASP A 48 7.31 5.66 -4.16
CA ASP A 48 7.79 6.12 -5.46
C ASP A 48 9.25 6.54 -5.35
N VAL A 49 10.12 5.78 -6.00
CA VAL A 49 11.58 5.95 -5.90
C VAL A 49 12.04 7.28 -6.52
N ALA A 50 11.29 7.82 -7.49
CA ALA A 50 11.66 9.06 -8.15
C ALA A 50 11.26 10.31 -7.35
N SER A 51 10.06 10.32 -6.75
CA SER A 51 9.54 11.48 -6.01
C SER A 51 9.77 11.43 -4.51
N GLY A 52 10.00 10.24 -3.94
CA GLY A 52 10.03 10.02 -2.50
C GLY A 52 8.65 9.96 -1.84
N PHE A 53 7.56 10.03 -2.62
CA PHE A 53 6.20 9.94 -2.09
C PHE A 53 5.88 8.52 -1.64
N VAL A 54 5.18 8.38 -0.52
CA VAL A 54 4.79 7.08 0.05
C VAL A 54 3.28 6.97 0.15
N ILE A 55 2.72 5.92 -0.45
CA ILE A 55 1.36 5.47 -0.23
C ILE A 55 1.41 4.37 0.82
N GLY A 56 0.75 4.54 1.96
CA GLY A 56 0.76 3.56 3.04
C GLY A 56 -0.63 3.28 3.60
N LYS A 57 -0.88 2.04 4.00
CA LYS A 57 -2.12 1.67 4.70
C LYS A 57 -1.88 0.60 5.76
N CYS A 58 -2.48 0.84 6.93
CA CYS A 58 -2.49 -0.11 8.03
C CYS A 58 -3.71 -1.04 7.94
N TYR A 59 -3.48 -2.32 8.16
CA TYR A 59 -4.51 -3.36 8.25
C TYR A 59 -4.40 -4.10 9.59
N LYS A 60 -5.52 -4.68 10.04
CA LYS A 60 -5.53 -5.55 11.24
C LYS A 60 -4.86 -6.90 10.99
N ARG A 61 -4.77 -7.33 9.73
CA ARG A 61 -4.24 -8.62 9.29
C ARG A 61 -3.44 -8.41 8.00
N HIS A 62 -2.51 -9.30 7.74
CA HIS A 62 -1.65 -9.30 6.55
C HIS A 62 -1.92 -10.49 5.64
N ARG A 63 -3.14 -10.61 5.11
CA ARG A 63 -3.48 -11.70 4.18
C ARG A 63 -3.47 -11.19 2.75
N ALA A 64 -3.53 -12.15 1.82
CA ALA A 64 -3.63 -11.90 0.37
C ALA A 64 -4.71 -10.88 0.00
N THR A 65 -5.84 -10.91 0.70
CA THR A 65 -6.97 -10.01 0.48
C THR A 65 -6.64 -8.55 0.76
N GLU A 66 -5.95 -8.27 1.88
CA GLU A 66 -5.56 -6.92 2.28
C GLU A 66 -4.49 -6.36 1.34
N PHE A 67 -3.56 -7.19 0.89
CA PHE A 67 -2.55 -6.77 -0.09
C PHE A 67 -3.14 -6.49 -1.47
N LEU A 68 -4.09 -7.30 -1.95
CA LEU A 68 -4.83 -7.00 -3.19
C LEU A 68 -5.62 -5.69 -3.09
N ASP A 69 -6.21 -5.42 -1.92
CA ASP A 69 -6.85 -4.13 -1.63
C ASP A 69 -5.84 -2.96 -1.64
N PHE A 70 -4.62 -3.19 -1.17
CA PHE A 70 -3.54 -2.21 -1.23
C PHE A 70 -3.08 -1.94 -2.67
N LEU A 71 -2.91 -2.99 -3.51
CA LEU A 71 -2.58 -2.82 -4.93
C LEU A 71 -3.65 -2.01 -5.68
N LYS A 72 -4.94 -2.20 -5.37
CA LYS A 72 -6.03 -1.39 -5.93
C LYS A 72 -5.94 0.08 -5.52
N GLN A 73 -5.50 0.36 -4.30
CA GLN A 73 -5.29 1.74 -3.86
C GLN A 73 -4.10 2.38 -4.56
N ILE A 74 -3.03 1.63 -4.79
CA ILE A 74 -1.93 2.11 -5.63
C ILE A 74 -2.48 2.49 -7.01
N ASP A 75 -3.17 1.59 -7.73
CA ASP A 75 -3.74 1.87 -9.06
C ASP A 75 -4.68 3.08 -9.09
N ALA A 76 -5.44 3.32 -8.00
CA ALA A 76 -6.31 4.47 -7.89
C ALA A 76 -5.56 5.81 -7.65
N ASN A 77 -4.33 5.76 -7.13
CA ASN A 77 -3.51 6.94 -6.82
C ASN A 77 -2.43 7.23 -7.87
N VAL A 78 -2.19 6.31 -8.82
CA VAL A 78 -1.27 6.56 -9.94
C VAL A 78 -2.02 7.21 -11.11
N PRO A 79 -1.42 8.19 -11.81
CA PRO A 79 -1.93 8.68 -13.08
C PRO A 79 -2.18 7.54 -14.09
N PRO A 80 -3.33 7.55 -14.79
CA PRO A 80 -3.75 6.42 -15.63
C PRO A 80 -2.91 6.21 -16.90
N ASP A 81 -2.07 7.18 -17.25
CA ASP A 81 -1.17 7.20 -18.40
C ASP A 81 0.23 6.65 -18.10
N LEU A 82 0.48 6.23 -16.85
CA LEU A 82 1.78 5.71 -16.42
C LEU A 82 1.73 4.19 -16.21
N ASP A 83 2.66 3.49 -16.86
CA ASP A 83 2.95 2.09 -16.51
C ASP A 83 3.58 2.01 -15.11
N VAL A 84 3.06 1.11 -14.27
CA VAL A 84 3.56 0.90 -12.90
C VAL A 84 4.46 -0.34 -12.85
N HIS A 85 5.70 -0.14 -12.42
CA HIS A 85 6.65 -1.20 -12.12
C HIS A 85 6.78 -1.35 -10.61
N VAL A 86 6.42 -2.51 -10.08
CA VAL A 86 6.48 -2.79 -8.64
C VAL A 86 7.70 -3.65 -8.34
N ILE A 87 8.61 -3.12 -7.53
CA ILE A 87 9.70 -3.87 -6.90
C ILE A 87 9.20 -4.21 -5.49
N MET A 88 9.24 -5.48 -5.12
CA MET A 88 8.74 -5.93 -3.85
C MET A 88 9.77 -6.80 -3.16
N ASP A 89 10.05 -6.49 -1.90
CA ASP A 89 10.86 -7.34 -1.03
C ASP A 89 9.94 -7.96 0.01
N THR A 90 9.60 -9.24 -0.18
CA THR A 90 8.89 -10.00 0.86
C THR A 90 9.64 -11.27 1.16
N THR A 91 9.91 -11.51 2.44
CA THR A 91 10.39 -12.81 2.93
C THR A 91 9.27 -13.85 3.02
N GLU A 92 8.02 -13.47 2.75
CA GLU A 92 6.84 -14.31 2.87
C GLU A 92 6.57 -15.13 1.59
N PRO A 93 6.64 -16.48 1.65
CA PRO A 93 6.51 -17.34 0.46
C PRO A 93 5.18 -17.21 -0.29
N ARG A 94 4.12 -16.74 0.40
CA ARG A 94 2.76 -16.64 -0.16
C ARG A 94 2.62 -15.55 -1.23
N TRP A 95 3.51 -14.56 -1.26
CA TRP A 95 3.51 -13.49 -2.26
C TRP A 95 4.37 -13.82 -3.49
N SER A 96 5.09 -14.94 -3.47
CA SER A 96 5.95 -15.37 -4.58
C SER A 96 5.20 -15.57 -5.90
N GLY A 97 3.90 -15.90 -5.84
CA GLY A 97 3.01 -15.96 -7.01
C GLY A 97 2.79 -14.60 -7.66
N PHE A 98 2.78 -13.51 -6.87
CA PHE A 98 2.70 -12.14 -7.37
C PHE A 98 4.07 -11.63 -7.85
N CYS A 99 5.17 -12.03 -7.20
CA CYS A 99 6.52 -11.65 -7.61
C CYS A 99 6.96 -12.29 -8.94
N ARG A 100 6.56 -13.54 -9.23
CA ARG A 100 6.82 -14.16 -10.55
C ARG A 100 5.98 -13.58 -11.68
N ALA A 101 4.92 -12.84 -11.34
CA ALA A 101 4.23 -11.96 -12.27
C ALA A 101 4.83 -10.53 -12.30
N GLY A 102 5.81 -10.21 -11.46
CA GLY A 102 6.34 -8.86 -11.20
C GLY A 102 7.45 -8.35 -12.12
N LEU A 103 7.87 -9.15 -13.11
CA LEU A 103 8.53 -8.61 -14.32
C LEU A 103 7.51 -8.35 -15.44
N THR A 104 6.22 -8.41 -15.10
CA THR A 104 5.15 -7.93 -15.97
C THR A 104 4.86 -6.51 -15.55
N THR A 105 5.11 -5.56 -16.44
CA THR A 105 4.44 -4.27 -16.45
C THR A 105 2.99 -4.51 -16.04
N MET A 106 2.54 -3.96 -14.89
CA MET A 106 1.12 -3.70 -14.75
C MET A 106 0.84 -2.56 -15.72
N SER A 107 0.72 -2.90 -17.00
CA SER A 107 0.07 -2.02 -17.95
C SER A 107 -1.38 -2.08 -17.51
N THR A 108 -1.83 -1.02 -16.83
CA THR A 108 -3.25 -0.85 -16.57
C THR A 108 -3.89 -0.59 -17.92
N SER A 109 -4.08 -1.65 -18.73
CA SER A 109 -4.84 -1.58 -19.97
C SER A 109 -6.31 -1.46 -19.57
N ARG A 110 -6.70 -0.29 -19.04
CA ARG A 110 -8.09 0.13 -19.04
C ARG A 110 -8.47 0.19 -20.52
N PRO A 111 -9.57 -0.45 -20.96
CA PRO A 111 -10.01 -0.29 -22.33
C PRO A 111 -10.21 1.19 -22.58
N HIS A 112 -9.37 1.76 -23.43
CA HIS A 112 -9.40 3.15 -23.85
C HIS A 112 -10.79 3.37 -24.46
N ARG A 113 -11.75 3.92 -23.70
CA ARG A 113 -13.02 4.35 -24.28
C ARG A 113 -12.73 5.59 -25.11
N HIS A 114 -12.55 5.40 -26.41
CA HIS A 114 -12.66 6.51 -27.35
C HIS A 114 -14.07 7.10 -27.28
N PRO A 115 -14.24 8.42 -27.08
CA PRO A 115 -15.52 9.07 -27.25
C PRO A 115 -15.80 9.14 -28.76
N GLY A 116 -16.52 8.17 -29.32
CA GLY A 116 -16.87 8.23 -30.75
C GLY A 116 -17.37 6.95 -31.44
N SER A 117 -17.52 5.80 -30.78
CA SER A 117 -18.10 4.62 -31.44
C SER A 117 -19.63 4.68 -31.41
N ILE A 118 -20.20 5.33 -32.43
CA ILE A 118 -21.58 5.11 -32.86
C ILE A 118 -21.65 3.67 -33.38
N ARG A 119 -22.44 2.81 -32.74
CA ARG A 119 -22.78 1.49 -33.31
C ARG A 119 -23.73 1.72 -34.49
N SER A 120 -23.23 1.56 -35.71
CA SER A 120 -24.09 1.33 -36.88
C SER A 120 -24.71 -0.07 -36.74
N ASN A 121 -26.01 -0.12 -36.46
CA ASN A 121 -26.77 -1.37 -36.50
C ASN A 121 -27.16 -1.64 -37.96
N ALA A 122 -26.34 -2.43 -38.67
CA ALA A 122 -26.68 -2.98 -39.98
C ALA A 122 -27.01 -4.47 -39.79
N GLY A 123 -28.28 -4.74 -39.48
CA GLY A 123 -28.87 -6.07 -39.52
C GLY A 123 -30.08 -6.02 -40.44
N SER A 124 -29.82 -6.32 -41.72
CA SER A 124 -30.81 -6.42 -42.79
C SER A 124 -31.81 -7.53 -42.52
N LEU A 125 -33.06 -7.27 -42.92
CA LEU A 125 -34.12 -8.25 -43.17
C LEU A 125 -33.62 -9.42 -44.02
N ASN A 126 -33.85 -10.65 -43.55
CA ASN A 126 -34.68 -11.69 -44.18
C ASN A 126 -34.66 -12.97 -43.34
#